data_AF-A0A7J5YU47-F1
#
_entry.id   AF-A0A7J5YU47-F1
#
_cell.length_a   1.000
_cell.length_b   1.000
_cell.length_c   1.000
_cell.angle_alpha   90.00
_cell.angle_beta   90.00
_cell.angle_gamma   90.00
#
_symmetry.space_group_name_H-M   'P 1'
#
loop_
_entity.id
_entity.type
_entity.pdbx_description
1 polymer ?
#
loop_
_entity_poly.entity_id
_entity_poly.type
_entity_poly.pdbx_seq_one_letter_code
_entity_poly.pdbx_strand_id
1 'polypeptide(L)'
;MNWSNIRNIESLPIIDDPEVFGMHENANLAFQRQETMTLISTILDVNPRSSACAGAKNLLEMDEAVETLFIRDENGRLNSLTTVLGQELSLVTLKKAIAGLVVMSEEMDCIYTSFLNNQVPTHWANSAYPSLKPLASWVRDLTLRTAFIQMWINQGQPKSFWISGFFFPQGFLTGVLQNHARHYNLPIDELNFRFNMVPVFRDQVAVSEALRDLPGDTKLDMDDELPEPQDGVLVHGMFMDSSRWDNDNMVIEDALPRVMNAMLPVVHFEPQQNYVPEPDLYHAPLYKTSARAGTLSTTVMLPSNRPSDYWISKASALLCQLDD
;
A
#
# COMPACT_ATOMS: atom_id res chain seq x y z
N MET A 1 41.45 7.94 30.75
CA MET A 1 40.31 7.06 30.45
C MET A 1 39.84 6.44 31.74
N ASN A 2 38.60 6.74 32.16
CA ASN A 2 38.07 6.33 33.47
C ASN A 2 37.80 4.83 33.50
N TRP A 3 38.57 4.08 34.29
CA TRP A 3 38.40 2.64 34.52
C TRP A 3 36.98 2.25 35.01
N SER A 4 36.26 3.20 35.62
CA SER A 4 34.85 3.05 36.01
C SER A 4 33.91 2.86 34.82
N ASN A 5 34.17 3.51 33.68
CA ASN A 5 33.31 3.41 32.51
C ASN A 5 33.51 2.07 31.79
N ILE A 6 34.74 1.56 31.76
CA ILE A 6 35.05 0.24 31.18
C ILE A 6 34.37 -0.88 31.99
N ARG A 7 34.39 -0.77 33.32
CA ARG A 7 33.74 -1.75 34.21
C ARG A 7 32.22 -1.75 34.08
N ASN A 8 31.62 -0.61 33.75
CA ASN A 8 30.18 -0.53 33.45
C ASN A 8 29.85 -1.17 32.11
N ILE A 9 30.69 -0.99 31.08
CA ILE A 9 30.51 -1.63 29.76
C ILE A 9 30.64 -3.16 29.87
N GLU A 10 31.58 -3.66 30.67
CA GLU A 10 31.76 -5.10 30.91
C GLU A 10 30.61 -5.74 31.72
N SER A 11 29.80 -4.94 32.42
CA SER A 11 28.63 -5.41 33.17
C SER A 11 27.33 -5.45 32.35
N LEU A 12 27.34 -4.90 31.14
CA LEU A 12 26.18 -4.92 30.25
C LEU A 12 25.97 -6.32 29.67
N PRO A 13 24.72 -6.73 29.43
CA PRO A 13 24.44 -7.97 28.75
C PRO A 13 25.08 -7.97 27.35
N ILE A 14 25.50 -9.16 26.88
CA ILE A 14 26.09 -9.33 25.55
C ILE A 14 25.03 -9.13 24.44
N ILE A 15 23.76 -9.34 24.77
CA ILE A 15 22.61 -9.18 23.89
C ILE A 15 21.72 -8.10 24.52
N ASP A 16 21.60 -6.96 23.85
CA ASP A 16 20.72 -5.88 24.27
C ASP A 16 19.32 -6.06 23.70
N ASP A 17 18.29 -5.80 24.51
CA ASP A 17 16.91 -5.79 24.05
C ASP A 17 16.66 -4.57 23.16
N PRO A 18 15.78 -4.66 22.13
CA PRO A 18 15.48 -3.55 21.22
C PRO A 18 15.01 -2.27 21.93
N GLU A 19 14.40 -2.40 23.11
CA GLU A 19 13.93 -1.28 23.92
C GLU A 19 15.05 -0.33 24.35
N VAL A 20 16.29 -0.83 24.50
CA VAL A 20 17.48 -0.02 24.82
C VAL A 20 17.73 1.03 23.72
N PHE A 21 17.34 0.73 22.49
CA PHE A 21 17.44 1.63 21.34
C PHE A 21 16.14 2.40 21.06
N GLY A 22 15.14 2.28 21.95
CA GLY A 22 13.82 2.87 21.76
C GLY A 22 12.93 2.12 20.76
N MET A 23 13.32 0.92 20.34
CA MET A 23 12.55 0.10 19.40
C MET A 23 11.60 -0.85 20.13
N HIS A 24 10.53 -1.26 19.44
CA HIS A 24 9.58 -2.24 19.97
C HIS A 24 10.17 -3.67 19.94
N GLU A 25 9.76 -4.55 20.86
CA GLU A 25 10.23 -5.96 20.94
C GLU A 25 10.09 -6.72 19.61
N ASN A 26 9.04 -6.40 18.83
CA ASN A 26 8.79 -6.99 17.51
C ASN A 26 9.95 -6.75 16.52
N ALA A 27 10.84 -5.78 16.76
CA ALA A 27 12.02 -5.55 15.93
C ALA A 27 12.94 -6.78 15.86
N ASN A 28 13.07 -7.54 16.95
CA ASN A 28 13.87 -8.77 16.94
C ASN A 28 13.24 -9.85 16.03
N LEU A 29 11.90 -9.96 16.04
CA LEU A 29 11.18 -10.87 15.14
C LEU A 29 11.34 -10.45 13.67
N ALA A 30 11.25 -9.14 13.37
CA ALA A 30 11.50 -8.61 12.02
C ALA A 30 12.92 -8.95 11.54
N PHE A 31 13.92 -8.71 12.39
CA PHE A 31 15.32 -8.99 12.10
C PHE A 31 15.55 -10.48 11.80
N GLN A 32 15.08 -11.37 12.69
CA GLN A 32 15.20 -12.81 12.50
C GLN A 32 14.50 -13.30 11.22
N ARG A 33 13.34 -12.72 10.89
CA ARG A 33 12.62 -13.02 9.65
C ARG A 33 13.44 -12.60 8.43
N GLN A 34 14.03 -11.42 8.44
CA GLN A 34 14.86 -10.91 7.34
C GLN A 34 16.13 -11.76 7.12
N GLU A 35 16.83 -12.13 8.20
CA GLU A 35 17.99 -13.02 8.11
C GLU A 35 17.59 -14.40 7.55
N THR A 36 16.49 -14.96 8.04
CA THR A 36 15.96 -16.24 7.56
C THR A 36 15.65 -16.18 6.05
N MET A 37 15.02 -15.11 5.58
CA MET A 37 14.73 -14.94 4.15
C MET A 37 16.01 -14.81 3.31
N THR A 38 17.02 -14.11 3.82
CA THR A 38 18.33 -13.98 3.16
C THR A 38 19.06 -15.33 3.08
N LEU A 39 18.97 -16.16 4.11
CA LEU A 39 19.51 -17.51 4.09
C LEU A 39 18.77 -18.41 3.09
N ILE A 40 17.43 -18.35 3.07
CA ILE A 40 16.61 -19.12 2.13
C ILE A 40 16.94 -18.73 0.68
N SER A 41 17.05 -17.43 0.37
CA SER A 41 17.41 -16.98 -0.98
C SER A 41 18.79 -17.49 -1.38
N THR A 42 19.77 -17.41 -0.48
CA THR A 42 21.13 -17.90 -0.73
C THR A 42 21.15 -19.41 -1.01
N ILE A 43 20.36 -20.20 -0.26
CA ILE A 43 20.24 -21.65 -0.50
C ILE A 43 19.62 -21.95 -1.87
N LEU A 44 18.58 -21.21 -2.25
CA LEU A 44 17.91 -21.38 -3.55
C LEU A 44 18.83 -21.06 -4.72
N ASP A 45 19.74 -20.10 -4.55
CA ASP A 45 20.73 -19.69 -5.55
C ASP A 45 21.86 -20.74 -5.73
N VAL A 46 22.21 -21.48 -4.67
CA VAL A 46 23.28 -22.50 -4.70
C VAL A 46 22.79 -23.86 -5.22
N ASN A 47 21.48 -24.12 -5.24
CA ASN A 47 20.92 -25.43 -5.58
C ASN A 47 21.02 -25.74 -7.09
N PRO A 48 21.68 -26.84 -7.53
CA PRO A 48 21.84 -27.19 -8.95
C PRO A 48 20.49 -27.58 -9.59
N ARG A 49 20.22 -27.09 -10.81
CA ARG A 49 18.93 -27.32 -11.50
C ARG A 49 19.08 -28.01 -12.84
N SER A 50 18.37 -29.12 -13.00
CA SER A 50 18.10 -29.78 -14.27
C SER A 50 16.91 -29.11 -14.96
N SER A 51 17.11 -28.68 -16.21
CA SER A 51 16.10 -28.07 -17.07
C SER A 51 14.98 -29.06 -17.45
N ALA A 52 13.72 -28.60 -17.47
CA ALA A 52 12.62 -29.28 -18.17
C ALA A 52 11.52 -28.30 -18.64
N CYS A 53 11.47 -28.10 -19.96
CA CYS A 53 10.44 -27.35 -20.69
C CYS A 53 9.07 -28.07 -20.69
N ALA A 54 7.97 -27.34 -20.47
CA ALA A 54 6.63 -27.60 -21.04
C ALA A 54 5.66 -26.45 -20.68
N GLY A 55 4.95 -25.91 -21.68
CA GLY A 55 4.18 -24.67 -21.59
C GLY A 55 2.71 -24.79 -21.16
N ALA A 56 2.06 -23.62 -21.10
CA ALA A 56 0.60 -23.50 -21.05
C ALA A 56 0.16 -22.22 -21.80
N LYS A 57 -0.84 -22.37 -22.68
CA LYS A 57 -1.63 -21.28 -23.28
C LYS A 57 -2.91 -21.10 -22.46
N ASN A 58 -3.31 -19.86 -22.15
CA ASN A 58 -4.64 -19.27 -22.45
C ASN A 58 -4.91 -17.91 -21.76
N LEU A 59 -5.46 -16.99 -22.58
CA LEU A 59 -6.50 -15.96 -22.38
C LEU A 59 -6.34 -14.80 -21.36
N LEU A 60 -6.52 -13.56 -21.85
CA LEU A 60 -7.79 -12.79 -21.81
C LEU A 60 -7.63 -11.46 -22.58
N GLU A 61 -8.63 -11.04 -23.35
CA GLU A 61 -8.72 -9.71 -24.01
C GLU A 61 -9.52 -8.73 -23.15
N MET A 62 -9.23 -7.43 -23.27
CA MET A 62 -10.04 -6.33 -22.72
C MET A 62 -9.64 -5.06 -23.50
N ASP A 63 -10.49 -4.59 -24.42
CA ASP A 63 -10.15 -3.42 -25.26
C ASP A 63 -11.36 -2.50 -25.61
N GLU A 64 -12.49 -2.53 -24.88
CA GLU A 64 -13.66 -1.69 -25.25
C GLU A 64 -14.24 -0.78 -24.15
N ALA A 65 -13.77 -0.82 -22.90
CA ALA A 65 -14.38 -0.03 -21.80
C ALA A 65 -13.76 1.37 -21.59
N VAL A 66 -12.78 1.77 -22.40
CA VAL A 66 -11.93 2.95 -22.13
C VAL A 66 -12.58 4.25 -22.62
N GLU A 67 -13.37 4.23 -23.68
CA GLU A 67 -13.93 5.45 -24.28
C GLU A 67 -15.15 6.03 -23.54
N THR A 68 -15.90 5.22 -22.80
CA THR A 68 -17.13 5.64 -22.11
C THR A 68 -16.88 6.38 -20.79
N LEU A 69 -15.68 6.29 -20.23
CA LEU A 69 -15.31 6.92 -18.95
C LEU A 69 -14.79 8.35 -19.06
N PHE A 70 -14.40 8.77 -20.27
CA PHE A 70 -13.90 10.12 -20.54
C PHE A 70 -15.05 11.12 -20.73
N ILE A 71 -16.06 11.08 -19.86
CA ILE A 71 -17.12 12.08 -19.85
C ILE A 71 -16.47 13.40 -19.45
N ARG A 72 -16.49 14.35 -20.38
CA ARG A 72 -16.00 15.71 -20.16
C ARG A 72 -17.09 16.49 -19.43
N ASP A 73 -16.69 17.23 -18.42
CA ASP A 73 -17.53 18.21 -17.73
C ASP A 73 -18.03 19.28 -18.73
N GLU A 74 -19.01 20.11 -18.34
CA GLU A 74 -19.63 21.16 -19.18
C GLU A 74 -18.60 22.12 -19.81
N ASN A 75 -17.40 22.18 -19.24
CA ASN A 75 -16.25 22.97 -19.70
C ASN A 75 -15.25 22.21 -20.60
N GLY A 76 -15.58 20.99 -21.05
CA GLY A 76 -14.73 20.17 -21.95
C GLY A 76 -13.53 19.49 -21.27
N ARG A 77 -13.46 19.52 -19.93
CA ARG A 77 -12.34 19.03 -19.11
C ARG A 77 -12.67 17.66 -18.49
N LEU A 78 -11.66 16.79 -18.39
CA LEU A 78 -11.78 15.48 -17.77
C LEU A 78 -11.67 15.59 -16.25
N ASN A 79 -12.43 14.77 -15.52
CA ASN A 79 -12.23 14.60 -14.08
C ASN A 79 -10.79 14.12 -13.83
N SER A 80 -10.09 14.77 -12.89
CA SER A 80 -8.68 14.45 -12.60
C SER A 80 -8.52 13.00 -12.12
N LEU A 81 -9.52 12.42 -11.46
CA LEU A 81 -9.51 11.01 -11.05
C LEU A 81 -9.60 10.05 -12.25
N THR A 82 -10.34 10.42 -13.30
CA THR A 82 -10.37 9.67 -14.56
C THR A 82 -9.01 9.70 -15.27
N THR A 83 -8.23 10.77 -15.10
CA THR A 83 -6.86 10.84 -15.63
C THR A 83 -5.93 9.86 -14.92
N VAL A 84 -6.06 9.74 -13.59
CA VAL A 84 -5.31 8.75 -12.79
C VAL A 84 -5.70 7.34 -13.22
N LEU A 85 -6.99 7.04 -13.36
CA LEU A 85 -7.47 5.76 -13.91
C LEU A 85 -6.84 5.42 -15.28
N GLY A 86 -6.74 6.41 -16.18
CA GLY A 86 -6.08 6.26 -17.47
C GLY A 86 -4.59 5.90 -17.38
N GLN A 87 -3.87 6.44 -16.39
CA GLN A 87 -2.47 6.09 -16.14
C GLN A 87 -2.33 4.66 -15.57
N GLU A 88 -3.25 4.25 -14.69
CA GLU A 88 -3.26 2.92 -14.07
C GLU A 88 -3.63 1.80 -15.08
N LEU A 89 -4.36 2.12 -16.15
CA LEU A 89 -4.71 1.20 -17.25
C LEU A 89 -3.50 0.76 -18.12
N SER A 90 -2.29 1.27 -17.89
CA SER A 90 -1.03 0.76 -18.48
C SER A 90 -0.81 -0.75 -18.23
N LEU A 91 -1.53 -1.34 -17.26
CA LEU A 91 -1.62 -2.78 -17.00
C LEU A 91 -2.10 -3.61 -18.22
N VAL A 92 -2.81 -3.02 -19.19
CA VAL A 92 -3.14 -3.68 -20.47
C VAL A 92 -1.87 -3.97 -21.29
N THR A 93 -0.87 -3.09 -21.23
CA THR A 93 0.45 -3.30 -21.87
C THR A 93 1.23 -4.41 -21.17
N LEU A 94 1.15 -4.48 -19.84
CA LEU A 94 1.72 -5.59 -19.05
C LEU A 94 1.09 -6.93 -19.44
N LYS A 95 -0.24 -6.98 -19.63
CA LYS A 95 -0.96 -8.18 -20.10
C LYS A 95 -0.49 -8.66 -21.48
N LYS A 96 -0.25 -7.72 -22.41
CA LYS A 96 0.31 -8.02 -23.74
C LYS A 96 1.76 -8.52 -23.66
N ALA A 97 2.56 -8.02 -22.71
CA ALA A 97 3.92 -8.51 -22.44
C ALA A 97 3.95 -9.92 -21.83
N ILE A 98 3.00 -10.25 -20.95
CA ILE A 98 2.85 -11.58 -20.34
C ILE A 98 2.43 -12.64 -21.37
N ALA A 99 1.74 -12.25 -22.44
CA ALA A 99 1.22 -13.16 -23.47
C ALA A 99 2.31 -13.84 -24.33
N GLY A 100 3.60 -13.53 -24.13
CA GLY A 100 4.72 -14.36 -24.60
C GLY A 100 4.71 -14.64 -26.10
N LEU A 101 4.43 -13.62 -26.92
CA LEU A 101 4.32 -13.74 -28.38
C LEU A 101 5.68 -13.70 -29.11
N VAL A 102 6.74 -14.23 -28.48
CA VAL A 102 8.11 -14.23 -29.03
C VAL A 102 8.82 -15.57 -28.74
N VAL A 103 9.61 -16.02 -29.72
CA VAL A 103 10.42 -17.25 -29.76
C VAL A 103 11.35 -17.36 -28.53
N MET A 104 11.65 -18.60 -28.07
CA MET A 104 12.56 -18.87 -26.95
C MET A 104 13.83 -18.00 -27.02
N SER A 105 13.98 -17.14 -26.02
CA SER A 105 15.09 -16.20 -25.85
C SER A 105 15.59 -16.26 -24.40
N GLU A 106 16.74 -15.66 -24.13
CA GLU A 106 17.37 -15.60 -22.80
C GLU A 106 16.42 -15.00 -21.73
N GLU A 107 15.55 -14.08 -22.14
CA GLU A 107 14.54 -13.48 -21.27
C GLU A 107 13.49 -14.49 -20.79
N MET A 108 13.13 -15.47 -21.62
CA MET A 108 12.13 -16.49 -21.26
C MET A 108 12.71 -17.51 -20.26
N ASP A 109 13.99 -17.85 -20.36
CA ASP A 109 14.67 -18.72 -19.40
C ASP A 109 14.78 -18.05 -18.02
N CYS A 110 15.01 -16.73 -17.98
CA CYS A 110 14.98 -15.94 -16.74
C CYS A 110 13.58 -15.93 -16.09
N ILE A 111 12.52 -15.74 -16.89
CA ILE A 111 11.14 -15.77 -16.40
C ILE A 111 10.78 -17.17 -15.87
N TYR A 112 11.12 -18.22 -16.62
CA TYR A 112 10.87 -19.60 -16.23
C TYR A 112 11.57 -19.96 -14.91
N THR A 113 12.85 -19.58 -14.76
CA THR A 113 13.61 -19.79 -13.53
C THR A 113 12.99 -19.04 -12.34
N SER A 114 12.50 -17.81 -12.56
CA SER A 114 11.81 -17.01 -11.54
C SER A 114 10.51 -17.69 -11.09
N PHE A 115 9.74 -18.24 -12.03
CA PHE A 115 8.50 -18.97 -11.70
C PHE A 115 8.74 -20.24 -10.90
N LEU A 116 9.76 -21.03 -11.28
CA LEU A 116 10.18 -22.19 -10.49
C LEU A 116 10.57 -21.82 -9.05
N ASN A 117 11.05 -20.59 -8.85
CA ASN A 117 11.42 -20.05 -7.54
C ASN A 117 10.30 -19.34 -6.80
N ASN A 118 9.09 -19.28 -7.34
CA ASN A 118 8.00 -18.46 -6.80
C ASN A 118 8.43 -16.98 -6.62
N GLN A 119 9.29 -16.48 -7.52
CA GLN A 119 9.79 -15.11 -7.55
C GLN A 119 9.14 -14.35 -8.72
N VAL A 120 8.87 -13.07 -8.51
CA VAL A 120 8.39 -12.19 -9.57
C VAL A 120 9.57 -11.90 -10.51
N PRO A 121 9.44 -12.14 -11.84
CA PRO A 121 10.50 -11.81 -12.79
C PRO A 121 10.89 -10.33 -12.72
N THR A 122 12.19 -10.04 -12.82
CA THR A 122 12.74 -8.68 -12.71
C THR A 122 12.13 -7.71 -13.72
N HIS A 123 11.90 -8.17 -14.96
CA HIS A 123 11.25 -7.37 -16.00
C HIS A 123 9.83 -6.92 -15.62
N TRP A 124 9.08 -7.78 -14.92
CA TRP A 124 7.76 -7.45 -14.42
C TRP A 124 7.86 -6.49 -13.24
N ALA A 125 8.73 -6.78 -12.27
CA ALA A 125 8.93 -5.94 -11.09
C ALA A 125 9.31 -4.49 -11.46
N ASN A 126 10.18 -4.30 -12.46
CA ASN A 126 10.59 -2.98 -12.93
C ASN A 126 9.46 -2.18 -13.61
N SER A 127 8.50 -2.89 -14.21
CA SER A 127 7.36 -2.29 -14.89
C SER A 127 6.08 -2.29 -14.02
N ALA A 128 6.16 -2.86 -12.81
CA ALA A 128 5.09 -3.06 -11.86
C ALA A 128 5.23 -2.12 -10.65
N TYR A 129 4.25 -2.19 -9.75
CA TYR A 129 4.30 -1.48 -8.49
C TYR A 129 5.37 -2.14 -7.60
N PRO A 130 6.08 -1.34 -6.77
CA PRO A 130 7.03 -1.90 -5.80
C PRO A 130 6.32 -2.90 -4.89
N SER A 131 6.86 -4.12 -4.81
CA SER A 131 6.31 -5.21 -4.01
C SER A 131 7.45 -6.13 -3.58
N LEU A 132 7.36 -6.63 -2.35
CA LEU A 132 8.25 -7.66 -1.81
C LEU A 132 7.57 -9.03 -1.71
N LYS A 133 6.34 -9.14 -2.24
CA LYS A 133 5.58 -10.40 -2.24
C LYS A 133 6.20 -11.44 -3.19
N PRO A 134 6.19 -12.73 -2.83
CA PRO A 134 6.46 -13.83 -3.75
C PRO A 134 5.41 -13.88 -4.88
N LEU A 135 5.74 -14.57 -5.96
CA LEU A 135 4.95 -14.60 -7.19
C LEU A 135 3.48 -14.94 -6.96
N ALA A 136 3.18 -16.01 -6.20
CA ALA A 136 1.80 -16.43 -5.96
C ALA A 136 0.94 -15.34 -5.31
N SER A 137 1.48 -14.61 -4.34
CA SER A 137 0.74 -13.53 -3.67
C SER A 137 0.78 -12.23 -4.45
N TRP A 138 1.84 -11.98 -5.20
CA TRP A 138 1.90 -10.87 -6.14
C TRP A 138 0.83 -10.98 -7.22
N VAL A 139 0.60 -12.18 -7.78
CA VAL A 139 -0.47 -12.41 -8.77
C VAL A 139 -1.87 -12.19 -8.15
N ARG A 140 -2.09 -12.64 -6.91
CA ARG A 140 -3.34 -12.37 -6.18
C ARG A 140 -3.55 -10.87 -5.96
N ASP A 141 -2.51 -10.17 -5.51
CA ASP A 141 -2.53 -8.71 -5.29
C ASP A 141 -2.79 -7.96 -6.60
N LEU A 142 -2.14 -8.36 -7.70
CA LEU A 142 -2.37 -7.80 -9.03
C LEU A 142 -3.82 -8.01 -9.48
N THR A 143 -4.36 -9.21 -9.26
CA THR A 143 -5.76 -9.52 -9.58
C THR A 143 -6.71 -8.60 -8.80
N LEU A 144 -6.48 -8.42 -7.50
CA LEU A 144 -7.26 -7.51 -6.66
C LEU A 144 -7.18 -6.06 -7.15
N ARG A 145 -5.99 -5.57 -7.54
CA ARG A 145 -5.81 -4.23 -8.11
C ARG A 145 -6.60 -4.05 -9.39
N THR A 146 -6.49 -5.01 -10.31
CA THR A 146 -7.25 -4.95 -11.57
C THR A 146 -8.75 -5.03 -11.33
N ALA A 147 -9.21 -5.84 -10.37
CA ALA A 147 -10.61 -5.92 -10.00
C ALA A 147 -11.13 -4.62 -9.38
N PHE A 148 -10.34 -3.97 -8.52
CA PHE A 148 -10.66 -2.67 -7.94
C PHE A 148 -10.81 -1.59 -9.01
N ILE A 149 -9.86 -1.49 -9.94
CA ILE A 149 -9.93 -0.54 -11.06
C ILE A 149 -11.12 -0.87 -11.96
N GLN A 150 -11.35 -2.15 -12.28
CA GLN A 150 -12.47 -2.57 -13.12
C GLN A 150 -13.83 -2.26 -12.48
N MET A 151 -13.96 -2.44 -11.18
CA MET A 151 -15.14 -2.06 -10.41
C MET A 151 -15.39 -0.56 -10.53
N TRP A 152 -14.35 0.26 -10.34
CA TRP A 152 -14.47 1.71 -10.49
C TRP A 152 -14.90 2.10 -11.91
N ILE A 153 -14.37 1.42 -12.93
CA ILE A 153 -14.75 1.63 -14.33
C ILE A 153 -16.24 1.28 -14.58
N ASN A 154 -16.71 0.17 -14.01
CA ASN A 154 -18.05 -0.35 -14.32
C ASN A 154 -19.17 0.29 -13.49
N GLN A 155 -18.91 0.55 -12.20
CA GLN A 155 -19.91 0.97 -11.21
C GLN A 155 -19.74 2.43 -10.76
N GLY A 156 -18.66 3.08 -11.21
CA GLY A 156 -18.32 4.43 -10.77
C GLY A 156 -17.56 4.45 -9.45
N GLN A 157 -17.51 5.63 -8.83
CA GLN A 157 -16.64 5.89 -7.69
C GLN A 157 -17.00 5.04 -6.46
N PRO A 158 -16.05 4.30 -5.87
CA PRO A 158 -16.31 3.56 -4.64
C PRO A 158 -16.50 4.50 -3.45
N LYS A 159 -17.27 4.07 -2.43
CA LYS A 159 -17.43 4.82 -1.17
C LYS A 159 -16.10 5.04 -0.43
N SER A 160 -15.19 4.07 -0.49
CA SER A 160 -13.85 4.16 0.08
C SER A 160 -12.81 3.65 -0.92
N PHE A 161 -11.74 4.40 -1.11
CA PHE A 161 -10.66 4.07 -2.03
C PHE A 161 -9.59 3.22 -1.36
N TRP A 162 -9.20 2.14 -2.02
CA TRP A 162 -8.09 1.30 -1.59
C TRP A 162 -6.76 1.95 -2.00
N ILE A 163 -6.13 2.71 -1.09
CA ILE A 163 -4.93 3.50 -1.45
C ILE A 163 -3.77 2.61 -1.89
N SER A 164 -3.68 1.44 -1.27
CA SER A 164 -2.64 0.45 -1.55
C SER A 164 -2.80 -0.21 -2.90
N GLY A 165 -3.99 -0.12 -3.51
CA GLY A 165 -4.29 -0.60 -4.84
C GLY A 165 -3.68 0.25 -5.96
N PHE A 166 -3.43 1.54 -5.70
CA PHE A 166 -2.83 2.45 -6.67
C PHE A 166 -1.34 2.16 -6.87
N PHE A 167 -0.91 2.29 -8.12
CA PHE A 167 0.50 2.28 -8.47
C PHE A 167 1.21 3.55 -7.98
N PHE A 168 0.55 4.70 -8.15
CA PHE A 168 1.02 6.01 -7.71
C PHE A 168 -0.04 6.75 -6.87
N PRO A 169 -0.12 6.49 -5.54
CA PRO A 169 -1.10 7.14 -4.66
C PRO A 169 -1.06 8.69 -4.70
N GLN A 170 0.11 9.28 -4.94
CA GLN A 170 0.29 10.73 -5.04
C GLN A 170 -0.56 11.37 -6.15
N GLY A 171 -0.70 10.70 -7.30
CA GLY A 171 -1.52 11.19 -8.40
C GLY A 171 -2.99 11.24 -8.02
N PHE A 172 -3.47 10.18 -7.34
CA PHE A 172 -4.82 10.14 -6.77
C PHE A 172 -5.06 11.27 -5.76
N LEU A 173 -4.17 11.44 -4.78
CA LEU A 173 -4.30 12.50 -3.76
C LEU A 173 -4.30 13.90 -4.37
N THR A 174 -3.42 14.15 -5.33
CA THR A 174 -3.41 15.43 -6.07
C THR A 174 -4.71 15.62 -6.86
N GLY A 175 -5.25 14.56 -7.46
CA GLY A 175 -6.54 14.58 -8.14
C GLY A 175 -7.70 14.98 -7.21
N VAL A 176 -7.71 14.50 -5.97
CA VAL A 176 -8.70 14.90 -4.94
C VAL A 176 -8.56 16.39 -4.61
N LEU A 177 -7.35 16.88 -4.37
CA LEU A 177 -7.11 18.32 -4.11
C LEU A 177 -7.52 19.19 -5.30
N GLN A 178 -7.23 18.75 -6.53
CA GLN A 178 -7.64 19.46 -7.75
C GLN A 178 -9.17 19.54 -7.90
N ASN A 179 -9.88 18.45 -7.62
CA ASN A 179 -11.34 18.43 -7.69
C ASN A 179 -11.96 19.38 -6.65
N HIS A 180 -11.44 19.37 -5.42
CA HIS A 180 -11.87 20.29 -4.36
C HIS A 180 -11.55 21.76 -4.71
N ALA A 181 -10.32 22.03 -5.16
CA ALA A 181 -9.90 23.35 -5.62
C ALA A 181 -10.81 23.91 -6.72
N ARG A 182 -11.21 23.06 -7.68
CA ARG A 182 -12.11 23.44 -8.77
C ARG A 182 -13.55 23.70 -8.28
N HIS A 183 -14.06 22.84 -7.39
CA HIS A 183 -15.42 22.98 -6.85
C HIS A 183 -15.60 24.28 -6.05
N TYR A 184 -14.61 24.62 -5.22
CA TYR A 184 -14.65 25.81 -4.36
C TYR A 184 -13.92 27.02 -4.94
N ASN A 185 -13.37 26.90 -6.16
CA ASN A 185 -12.57 27.93 -6.83
C ASN A 185 -11.41 28.47 -5.97
N LEU A 186 -10.65 27.55 -5.36
CA LEU A 186 -9.52 27.83 -4.48
C LEU A 186 -8.18 27.53 -5.19
N PRO A 187 -7.07 28.20 -4.82
CA PRO A 187 -5.74 27.80 -5.26
C PRO A 187 -5.36 26.43 -4.67
N ILE A 188 -4.82 25.53 -5.50
CA ILE A 188 -4.40 24.20 -5.04
C ILE A 188 -3.25 24.25 -4.02
N ASP A 189 -2.36 25.24 -4.13
CA ASP A 189 -1.18 25.37 -3.30
C ASP A 189 -1.51 25.69 -1.83
N GLU A 190 -2.72 26.18 -1.57
CA GLU A 190 -3.20 26.47 -0.22
C GLU A 190 -3.94 25.27 0.40
N LEU A 191 -4.17 24.18 -0.34
CA LEU A 191 -4.90 23.02 0.16
C LEU A 191 -3.96 21.97 0.75
N ASN A 192 -4.27 21.54 1.96
CA ASN A 192 -3.66 20.38 2.60
C ASN A 192 -4.74 19.43 3.12
N PHE A 193 -4.38 18.18 3.35
CA PHE A 193 -5.30 17.21 3.94
C PHE A 193 -5.33 17.33 5.46
N ARG A 194 -6.54 17.46 5.99
CA ARG A 194 -6.87 17.08 7.36
C ARG A 194 -7.30 15.62 7.36
N PHE A 195 -6.82 14.88 8.36
CA PHE A 195 -7.10 13.44 8.49
C PHE A 195 -8.04 13.21 9.66
N ASN A 196 -9.20 12.62 9.38
CA ASN A 196 -10.15 12.22 10.41
C ASN A 196 -10.28 10.69 10.40
N MET A 197 -10.16 10.07 11.57
CA MET A 197 -10.22 8.62 11.70
C MET A 197 -11.68 8.16 11.76
N VAL A 198 -12.04 7.19 10.93
CA VAL A 198 -13.34 6.52 10.94
C VAL A 198 -13.14 5.15 11.58
N PRO A 199 -13.80 4.82 12.71
CA PRO A 199 -13.58 3.57 13.45
C PRO A 199 -14.25 2.36 12.77
N VAL A 200 -14.00 2.21 11.46
CA VAL A 200 -14.50 1.13 10.61
C VAL A 200 -13.30 0.54 9.88
N PHE A 201 -13.16 -0.77 9.92
CA PHE A 201 -12.11 -1.49 9.19
C PHE A 201 -12.67 -2.01 7.89
N ARG A 202 -11.93 -1.79 6.79
CA ARG A 202 -12.34 -2.24 5.48
C ARG A 202 -11.21 -3.00 4.80
N ASP A 203 -11.46 -4.28 4.56
CA ASP A 203 -10.56 -5.14 3.81
C ASP A 203 -11.01 -5.21 2.34
N GLN A 204 -10.10 -4.89 1.43
CA GLN A 204 -10.36 -4.93 0.00
C GLN A 204 -10.65 -6.34 -0.51
N VAL A 205 -10.08 -7.39 0.10
CA VAL A 205 -10.37 -8.78 -0.31
C VAL A 205 -11.85 -9.09 -0.07
N ALA A 206 -12.34 -8.83 1.15
CA ALA A 206 -13.74 -9.00 1.51
C ALA A 206 -14.69 -8.19 0.61
N VAL A 207 -14.32 -6.94 0.29
CA VAL A 207 -15.09 -6.09 -0.64
C VAL A 207 -15.16 -6.73 -2.03
N SER A 208 -14.03 -7.22 -2.54
CA SER A 208 -13.97 -7.85 -3.86
C SER A 208 -14.76 -9.16 -3.93
N GLU A 209 -14.81 -9.93 -2.84
CA GLU A 209 -15.58 -11.18 -2.76
C GLU A 209 -17.08 -10.88 -2.69
N ALA A 210 -17.50 -9.97 -1.81
CA ALA A 210 -18.90 -9.57 -1.68
C ALA A 210 -19.48 -9.05 -3.00
N LEU A 211 -18.69 -8.28 -3.75
CA LEU A 211 -19.10 -7.77 -5.06
C LEU A 211 -19.22 -8.83 -6.17
N ARG A 212 -18.55 -9.97 -6.04
CA ARG A 212 -18.67 -11.07 -7.02
C ARG A 212 -20.02 -11.76 -6.92
N ASP A 213 -20.57 -11.81 -5.71
CA ASP A 213 -21.82 -12.51 -5.42
C ASP A 213 -23.06 -11.61 -5.61
N LEU A 214 -22.87 -10.29 -5.67
CA LEU A 214 -23.94 -9.31 -5.80
C LEU A 214 -24.18 -8.88 -7.27
N PRO A 215 -25.45 -8.75 -7.71
CA PRO A 215 -25.76 -8.14 -8.99
C PRO A 215 -25.36 -6.65 -9.00
N GLY A 216 -24.82 -6.19 -10.13
CA GLY A 216 -23.95 -5.00 -10.23
C GLY A 216 -24.51 -3.62 -9.87
N ASP A 217 -25.75 -3.53 -9.39
CA ASP A 217 -26.42 -2.28 -8.98
C ASP A 217 -26.84 -2.29 -7.49
N THR A 218 -26.44 -3.34 -6.75
CA THR A 218 -26.81 -3.50 -5.34
C THR A 218 -25.76 -2.84 -4.45
N LYS A 219 -26.18 -2.03 -3.49
CA LYS A 219 -25.30 -1.47 -2.46
C LYS A 219 -24.70 -2.60 -1.62
N LEU A 220 -23.43 -2.46 -1.24
CA LEU A 220 -22.78 -3.38 -0.32
C LEU A 220 -23.25 -3.11 1.10
N ASP A 221 -23.55 -4.15 1.88
CA ASP A 221 -23.89 -4.00 3.30
C ASP A 221 -22.76 -3.29 4.08
N MET A 222 -21.51 -3.57 3.70
CA MET A 222 -20.31 -2.93 4.29
C MET A 222 -20.20 -1.42 3.96
N ASP A 223 -20.96 -0.92 3.00
CA ASP A 223 -20.99 0.51 2.64
C ASP A 223 -21.94 1.32 3.53
N ASP A 224 -22.83 0.67 4.28
CA ASP A 224 -23.77 1.34 5.19
C ASP A 224 -23.09 1.77 6.49
N GLU A 225 -22.00 1.11 6.88
CA GLU A 225 -21.18 1.48 8.04
C GLU A 225 -20.31 2.73 7.77
N LEU A 226 -20.10 3.09 6.50
CA LEU A 226 -19.25 4.21 6.12
C LEU A 226 -20.05 5.53 6.07
N PRO A 227 -19.52 6.61 6.65
CA PRO A 227 -20.13 7.93 6.51
C PRO A 227 -20.06 8.41 5.05
N GLU A 228 -20.98 9.28 4.65
CA GLU A 228 -20.93 9.98 3.37
C GLU A 228 -20.32 11.37 3.61
N PRO A 229 -19.01 11.56 3.38
CA PRO A 229 -18.38 12.85 3.61
C PRO A 229 -18.87 13.87 2.57
N GLN A 230 -19.09 15.11 3.00
CA GLN A 230 -19.43 16.21 2.10
C GLN A 230 -18.25 16.54 1.16
N ASP A 231 -17.05 16.59 1.71
CA ASP A 231 -15.81 16.90 1.01
C ASP A 231 -14.73 15.86 1.26
N GLY A 232 -13.85 15.67 0.28
CA GLY A 232 -12.74 14.74 0.38
C GLY A 232 -13.13 13.29 0.06
N VAL A 233 -12.31 12.35 0.54
CA VAL A 233 -12.46 10.92 0.21
C VAL A 233 -12.18 10.04 1.43
N LEU A 234 -12.88 8.92 1.54
CA LEU A 234 -12.54 7.87 2.48
C LEU A 234 -11.49 6.95 1.86
N VAL A 235 -10.51 6.56 2.67
CA VAL A 235 -9.35 5.79 2.22
C VAL A 235 -9.10 4.62 3.17
N HIS A 236 -8.85 3.42 2.60
CA HIS A 236 -8.53 2.21 3.36
C HIS A 236 -7.34 1.46 2.76
N GLY A 237 -6.89 0.42 3.48
CA GLY A 237 -5.80 -0.47 3.06
C GLY A 237 -4.42 -0.10 3.59
N MET A 238 -4.33 0.79 4.58
CA MET A 238 -3.07 1.13 5.24
C MET A 238 -2.81 0.18 6.41
N PHE A 239 -1.55 -0.14 6.64
CA PHE A 239 -1.09 -0.95 7.77
C PHE A 239 -0.12 -0.15 8.63
N MET A 240 -0.16 -0.36 9.94
CA MET A 240 0.71 0.27 10.92
C MET A 240 1.87 -0.66 11.22
N ASP A 241 3.08 -0.13 11.16
CA ASP A 241 4.32 -0.83 11.50
C ASP A 241 4.89 -0.25 12.79
N SER A 242 5.33 -1.12 13.71
CA SER A 242 5.76 -0.78 15.08
C SER A 242 4.72 -0.04 15.95
N SER A 243 3.47 0.07 15.50
CA SER A 243 2.37 0.71 16.22
C SER A 243 1.04 0.05 15.87
N ARG A 244 -0.01 0.40 16.62
CA ARG A 244 -1.40 0.00 16.35
C ARG A 244 -2.34 1.16 16.58
N TRP A 245 -3.57 1.01 16.09
CA TRP A 245 -4.65 1.95 16.37
C TRP A 245 -5.49 1.45 17.53
N ASP A 246 -5.78 2.33 18.49
CA ASP A 246 -6.74 2.06 19.56
C ASP A 246 -8.11 2.66 19.19
N ASN A 247 -9.10 1.79 19.01
CA ASN A 247 -10.46 2.19 18.66
C ASN A 247 -11.22 2.84 19.83
N ASP A 248 -10.85 2.52 21.08
CA ASP A 248 -11.58 3.02 22.25
C ASP A 248 -11.16 4.46 22.56
N ASN A 249 -9.86 4.73 22.52
CA ASN A 249 -9.30 6.05 22.79
C ASN A 249 -9.07 6.90 21.54
N MET A 250 -9.22 6.32 20.34
CA MET A 250 -9.02 6.98 19.04
C MET A 250 -7.63 7.63 18.90
N VAL A 251 -6.59 6.90 19.31
CA VAL A 251 -5.18 7.32 19.25
C VAL A 251 -4.27 6.19 18.80
N ILE A 252 -3.07 6.54 18.33
CA ILE A 252 -1.99 5.58 18.12
C ILE A 252 -1.48 5.04 19.46
N GLU A 253 -1.24 3.73 19.49
CA GLU A 253 -0.76 2.98 20.65
C GLU A 253 0.35 2.01 20.22
N ASP A 254 1.11 1.49 21.17
CA ASP A 254 2.16 0.52 20.90
C ASP A 254 1.64 -0.75 20.22
N ALA A 255 2.44 -1.34 19.33
CA ALA A 255 2.09 -2.64 18.74
C ALA A 255 1.89 -3.71 19.82
N LEU A 256 1.06 -4.72 19.55
CA LEU A 256 0.98 -5.88 20.43
C LEU A 256 2.18 -6.79 20.18
N PRO A 257 2.70 -7.48 21.21
CA PRO A 257 3.74 -8.49 21.02
C PRO A 257 3.28 -9.53 19.98
N ARG A 258 4.17 -9.83 19.02
CA ARG A 258 3.95 -10.77 17.91
C ARG A 258 2.94 -10.34 16.84
N VAL A 259 2.35 -9.15 16.96
CA VAL A 259 1.57 -8.54 15.88
C VAL A 259 2.47 -7.54 15.17
N MET A 260 3.06 -7.97 14.05
CA MET A 260 4.03 -7.15 13.31
C MET A 260 3.38 -5.92 12.71
N ASN A 261 2.24 -6.11 12.03
CA ASN A 261 1.55 -5.05 11.33
C ASN A 261 0.05 -5.11 11.61
N ALA A 262 -0.49 -4.04 12.19
CA ALA A 262 -1.93 -3.89 12.42
C ALA A 262 -2.57 -3.17 11.23
N MET A 263 -3.84 -3.46 10.92
CA MET A 263 -4.58 -2.66 9.94
C MET A 263 -4.92 -1.30 10.54
N LEU A 264 -4.77 -0.22 9.78
CA LEU A 264 -5.30 1.10 10.14
C LEU A 264 -6.77 1.15 9.71
N PRO A 265 -7.68 1.70 10.54
CA PRO A 265 -9.05 1.95 10.12
C PRO A 265 -9.14 2.85 8.89
N VAL A 266 -10.35 2.95 8.33
CA VAL A 266 -10.65 3.91 7.26
C VAL A 266 -10.30 5.33 7.73
N VAL A 267 -9.60 6.07 6.88
CA VAL A 267 -9.22 7.45 7.14
C VAL A 267 -9.93 8.35 6.15
N HIS A 268 -10.55 9.40 6.63
CA HIS A 268 -11.12 10.47 5.82
C HIS A 268 -10.04 11.50 5.52
N PHE A 269 -9.76 11.67 4.23
CA PHE A 269 -8.84 12.65 3.69
C PHE A 269 -9.66 13.86 3.27
N GLU A 270 -9.71 14.87 4.13
CA GLU A 270 -10.50 16.08 3.95
C GLU A 270 -9.58 17.23 3.46
N PRO A 271 -9.75 17.74 2.23
CA PRO A 271 -9.02 18.92 1.78
C PRO A 271 -9.46 20.16 2.59
N GLN A 272 -8.50 20.89 3.13
CA GLN A 272 -8.75 22.11 3.87
C GLN A 272 -7.75 23.21 3.48
N GLN A 273 -8.27 24.42 3.28
CA GLN A 273 -7.47 25.59 2.92
C GLN A 273 -6.66 26.09 4.11
N ASN A 274 -5.38 26.34 3.89
CA ASN A 274 -4.41 26.83 4.87
C ASN A 274 -4.38 25.99 6.16
N TYR A 275 -4.60 24.67 6.03
CA TYR A 275 -4.57 23.77 7.17
C TYR A 275 -3.16 23.65 7.74
N VAL A 276 -3.05 23.88 9.05
CA VAL A 276 -1.84 23.67 9.83
C VAL A 276 -2.13 22.55 10.82
N PRO A 277 -1.45 21.39 10.73
CA PRO A 277 -1.61 20.31 11.68
C PRO A 277 -1.29 20.76 13.10
N GLU A 278 -2.03 20.23 14.07
CA GLU A 278 -1.73 20.44 15.48
C GLU A 278 -0.37 19.80 15.84
N PRO A 279 0.46 20.45 16.68
CA PRO A 279 1.80 19.95 17.03
C PRO A 279 1.80 18.58 17.74
N ASP A 280 0.69 18.21 18.37
CA ASP A 280 0.54 16.97 19.13
C ASP A 280 0.21 15.77 18.22
N LEU A 281 -0.12 16.00 16.95
CA LEU A 281 -0.36 14.93 15.99
C LEU A 281 0.96 14.30 15.57
N TYR A 282 0.97 12.98 15.53
CA TYR A 282 2.10 12.24 14.99
C TYR A 282 2.06 12.26 13.46
N HIS A 283 3.14 12.77 12.85
CA HIS A 283 3.34 12.80 11.41
C HIS A 283 3.80 11.42 10.92
N ALA A 284 2.87 10.50 10.68
CA ALA A 284 3.16 9.13 10.28
C ALA A 284 3.52 9.04 8.79
N PRO A 285 4.74 8.61 8.43
CA PRO A 285 5.14 8.47 7.03
C PRO A 285 4.46 7.24 6.39
N LEU A 286 3.86 7.39 5.20
CA LEU A 286 3.28 6.29 4.42
C LEU A 286 4.24 5.81 3.32
N TYR A 287 4.73 4.58 3.47
CA TYR A 287 5.57 3.89 2.49
C TYR A 287 4.78 2.88 1.67
N LYS A 288 5.25 2.59 0.45
CA LYS A 288 4.63 1.56 -0.39
C LYS A 288 4.87 0.15 0.14
N THR A 289 6.09 -0.13 0.59
CA THR A 289 6.53 -1.44 1.07
C THR A 289 7.29 -1.30 2.40
N SER A 290 7.44 -2.40 3.13
CA SER A 290 8.19 -2.49 4.40
C SER A 290 9.68 -2.12 4.27
N ALA A 291 10.26 -2.22 3.06
CA ALA A 291 11.64 -1.81 2.80
C ALA A 291 11.84 -0.29 2.99
N ARG A 292 10.75 0.49 2.99
CA ARG A 292 10.76 1.95 3.14
C ARG A 292 11.73 2.66 2.17
N ALA A 293 11.99 2.02 1.03
CA ALA A 293 12.91 2.50 0.01
C ALA A 293 12.16 3.35 -1.03
N GLY A 294 12.79 4.46 -1.45
CA GLY A 294 12.25 5.36 -2.46
C GLY A 294 11.46 6.55 -1.90
N THR A 295 10.60 7.14 -2.73
CA THR A 295 9.81 8.33 -2.38
C THR A 295 8.60 7.96 -1.52
N LEU A 296 8.44 8.67 -0.41
CA LEU A 296 7.29 8.59 0.49
C LEU A 296 5.98 8.92 -0.25
N SER A 297 4.93 8.14 -0.02
CA SER A 297 3.65 8.32 -0.72
C SER A 297 2.93 9.57 -0.20
N THR A 298 2.76 9.67 1.12
CA THR A 298 2.22 10.85 1.82
C THR A 298 2.54 10.75 3.31
N THR A 299 2.29 11.81 4.07
CA THR A 299 2.36 11.81 5.53
C THR A 299 0.96 11.94 6.08
N VAL A 300 0.53 10.97 6.90
CA VAL A 300 -0.79 10.95 7.54
C VAL A 300 -0.63 11.43 8.98
N MET A 301 -1.48 12.37 9.40
CA MET A 301 -1.42 12.90 10.77
C MET A 301 -2.33 12.07 11.68
N LEU A 302 -1.76 11.45 12.71
CA LEU A 302 -2.48 10.57 13.63
C LEU A 302 -2.53 11.16 15.05
N PRO A 303 -3.68 11.16 15.72
CA PRO A 303 -3.80 11.52 17.13
C PRO A 303 -2.94 10.63 18.03
N SER A 304 -2.24 11.22 18.98
CA SER A 304 -1.28 10.54 19.85
C SER A 304 -1.30 11.07 21.28
N ASN A 305 -1.23 10.18 22.27
CA ASN A 305 -1.00 10.54 23.68
C ASN A 305 0.49 10.63 24.05
N ARG A 306 1.39 10.33 23.10
CA ARG A 306 2.85 10.36 23.24
C ARG A 306 3.45 11.43 22.31
N PRO A 307 4.60 12.03 22.65
CA PRO A 307 5.27 12.97 21.76
C PRO A 307 5.73 12.26 20.47
N SER A 308 5.79 13.00 19.36
CA SER A 308 6.21 12.47 18.06
C SER A 308 7.58 11.77 18.09
N ASP A 309 8.53 12.27 18.89
CA ASP A 309 9.86 11.66 19.07
C ASP A 309 9.80 10.21 19.54
N TYR A 310 8.80 9.86 20.36
CA TYR A 310 8.58 8.48 20.81
C TYR A 310 8.32 7.54 19.63
N TRP A 311 7.40 7.92 18.74
CA TRP A 311 7.04 7.12 17.57
C TRP A 311 8.16 7.10 16.53
N ILE A 312 8.91 8.20 16.40
CA ILE A 312 10.10 8.26 15.54
C ILE A 312 11.16 7.27 16.06
N SER A 313 11.42 7.23 17.37
CA SER A 313 12.39 6.29 17.96
C SER A 313 12.01 4.82 17.77
N LYS A 314 10.70 4.52 17.80
CA LYS A 314 10.15 3.19 17.50
C LYS A 314 10.14 2.84 16.01
N ALA A 315 10.59 3.76 15.16
CA ALA A 315 10.49 3.67 13.72
C ALA A 315 9.06 3.36 13.27
N SER A 316 8.05 3.96 13.91
CA SER A 316 6.65 3.82 13.52
C SER A 316 6.42 4.37 12.11
N ALA A 317 5.62 3.67 11.31
CA ALA A 317 5.27 4.11 9.97
C ALA A 317 3.96 3.46 9.50
N LEU A 318 3.40 4.01 8.42
CA LEU A 318 2.32 3.37 7.68
C LEU A 318 2.89 2.69 6.43
N LEU A 319 2.30 1.55 6.09
CA LEU A 319 2.65 0.75 4.92
C LEU A 319 1.41 0.55 4.04
N CYS A 320 1.55 0.66 2.73
CA CYS A 320 0.50 0.27 1.79
C CYS A 320 0.45 -1.27 1.61
N GLN A 321 1.61 -1.92 1.63
CA GLN A 321 1.71 -3.34 1.34
C GLN A 321 2.59 -4.07 2.36
N LEU A 322 2.11 -5.23 2.80
CA LEU A 322 2.83 -6.15 3.67
C LEU A 322 3.60 -7.21 2.87
N ASP A 323 4.69 -7.68 3.46
CA ASP A 323 5.46 -8.83 2.97
C ASP A 323 4.81 -10.07 3.59
N ASP A 324 4.13 -10.87 2.77
CA ASP A 324 3.25 -12.01 3.15
C ASP A 324 3.40 -12.66 4.53
#